data_AF-A0A3R9UBS2-F1
#
_entry.id   AF-A0A3R9UBS2-F1
#
_cell.length_a   1.000
_cell.length_b   1.000
_cell.length_c   1.000
_cell.angle_alpha   90.00
_cell.angle_beta   90.00
_cell.angle_gamma   90.00
#
_symmetry.space_group_name_H-M   'P 1'
#
loop_
_entity.id
_entity.type
_entity.pdbx_description
1 polymer ?
#
loop_
_entity_poly.entity_id
_entity_poly.type
_entity_poly.pdbx_seq_one_letter_code
_entity_poly.pdbx_strand_id
1 'polypeptide(L)' 'DKTVSRELLWQAQTPQIAKIGILKKAIETALKNNLTITDEASALESIGESVQVVMGRSDNIKITYPDDLELARLILQSQN' A
#
# COMPACT_ATOMS: atom_id res chain seq x y z
N ASP A 1 20.84 -7.01 -12.70
CA ASP A 1 19.75 -7.34 -11.76
C ASP A 1 19.68 -8.83 -11.47
N LYS A 2 19.35 -9.19 -10.23
CA LYS A 2 19.18 -10.58 -9.77
C LYS A 2 17.75 -10.78 -9.29
N THR A 3 17.19 -11.97 -9.49
CA THR A 3 15.87 -12.33 -8.96
C THR A 3 15.89 -12.26 -7.43
N VAL A 4 14.91 -11.58 -6.84
CA VAL A 4 14.71 -11.51 -5.38
C VAL A 4 13.79 -12.65 -4.92
N SER A 5 14.04 -13.18 -3.72
CA SER A 5 13.13 -14.14 -3.10
C SER A 5 11.79 -13.48 -2.78
N ARG A 6 10.70 -14.23 -2.92
CA ARG A 6 9.33 -13.76 -2.64
C ARG A 6 8.83 -14.13 -1.25
N GLU A 7 9.60 -14.90 -0.48
CA GLU A 7 9.16 -15.47 0.81
C GLU A 7 8.74 -14.41 1.84
N LEU A 8 9.34 -13.21 1.79
CA LEU A 8 9.07 -12.12 2.73
C LEU A 8 8.51 -10.86 2.04
N LEU A 9 8.03 -10.99 0.80
CA LEU A 9 7.50 -9.87 0.03
C LEU A 9 5.97 -9.85 0.05
N TRP A 10 5.44 -8.66 0.27
CA TRP A 10 4.00 -8.38 0.26
C TRP A 10 3.70 -7.27 -0.74
N GLN A 11 2.50 -7.30 -1.33
CA GLN A 11 1.98 -6.18 -2.10
C GLN A 11 1.19 -5.27 -1.17
N ALA A 12 1.67 -4.04 -0.97
CA ALA A 12 0.93 -3.05 -0.18
C ALA A 12 -0.41 -2.72 -0.86
N GLN A 13 -1.49 -2.79 -0.09
CA GLN A 13 -2.85 -2.46 -0.49
C GLN A 13 -3.43 -1.35 0.42
N THR A 14 -4.64 -0.90 0.11
CA THR A 14 -5.43 0.00 0.94
C THR A 14 -6.76 -0.67 1.32
N PRO A 15 -7.45 -0.27 2.41
CA PRO A 15 -7.13 0.84 3.32
C PRO A 15 -5.86 0.62 4.17
N GLN A 16 -5.13 1.70 4.42
CA GLN A 16 -4.06 1.75 5.43
C GLN A 16 -4.54 2.61 6.61
N ILE A 17 -4.40 2.09 7.83
CA ILE A 17 -4.99 2.71 9.03
C ILE A 17 -3.88 3.18 9.97
N ALA A 18 -3.90 4.45 10.34
CA ALA A 18 -2.96 5.05 11.27
C ALA A 18 -3.62 6.15 12.13
N LYS A 19 -3.02 6.43 13.29
CA LYS A 19 -3.43 7.59 14.09
C LYS A 19 -3.10 8.88 13.33
N ILE A 20 -4.09 9.76 13.18
CA ILE A 20 -3.96 10.99 12.39
C ILE A 20 -2.72 11.84 12.75
N GLY A 21 -2.44 12.01 14.05
CA GLY A 21 -1.30 12.81 14.50
C GLY A 21 0.05 12.18 14.12
N ILE A 22 0.15 10.85 14.15
CA ILE A 22 1.37 10.12 13.79
C ILE A 22 1.56 10.16 12.28
N LEU A 23 0.50 9.85 11.52
CA LEU A 23 0.55 9.87 10.06
C LEU A 23 0.90 11.26 9.51
N LYS A 24 0.27 12.30 10.05
CA LYS A 24 0.57 13.68 9.67
C LYS A 24 2.04 14.01 9.90
N LYS A 25 2.57 13.72 11.10
CA LYS A 25 3.99 13.93 11.43
C LYS A 25 4.90 13.17 10.46
N ALA A 26 4.56 11.92 10.15
CA ALA A 26 5.33 11.07 9.24
C ALA A 26 5.43 11.68 7.83
N ILE A 27 4.28 12.05 7.24
CA ILE A 27 4.20 12.67 5.91
C ILE A 27 4.93 14.03 5.90
N GLU A 28 4.69 14.90 6.88
CA GLU A 28 5.38 16.19 6.97
C GLU A 28 6.90 16.04 7.08
N THR A 29 7.37 15.05 7.84
CA THR A 29 8.80 14.75 7.98
C THR A 29 9.38 14.23 6.68
N ALA A 30 8.68 13.32 5.99
CA ALA A 30 9.10 12.80 4.69
C ALA A 30 9.20 13.91 3.64
N LEU A 31 8.19 14.79 3.57
CA LEU A 31 8.20 15.96 2.66
C LEU A 31 9.34 16.92 2.97
N LYS A 32 9.56 17.26 4.25
CA LYS A 32 10.66 18.15 4.66
C LYS A 32 12.03 17.61 4.28
N ASN A 33 12.19 16.29 4.34
CA ASN A 33 13.45 15.61 4.04
C ASN A 33 13.57 15.17 2.57
N ASN A 34 12.62 15.54 1.70
CA ASN A 34 12.54 15.11 0.29
C ASN A 34 12.61 13.58 0.12
N LEU A 35 12.01 12.83 1.04
CA LEU A 35 11.91 11.37 0.92
C LEU A 35 10.82 11.01 -0.09
N THR A 36 11.11 10.03 -0.95
CA THR A 36 10.10 9.42 -1.82
C THR A 36 9.29 8.42 -1.01
N ILE A 37 8.02 8.73 -0.78
CA ILE A 37 7.03 7.84 -0.16
C ILE A 37 6.01 7.43 -1.22
N THR A 38 5.57 6.17 -1.21
CA THR A 38 4.62 5.62 -2.19
C THR A 38 3.25 5.31 -1.59
N ASP A 39 3.18 5.24 -0.26
CA ASP A 39 1.99 4.96 0.53
C ASP A 39 2.17 5.49 1.96
N GLU A 40 1.18 5.32 2.83
CA GLU A 40 1.24 5.79 4.20
C GLU A 40 2.18 4.94 5.07
N ALA A 41 2.28 3.63 4.81
CA ALA A 41 3.19 2.73 5.50
C ALA A 41 4.66 3.15 5.34
N SER A 42 5.11 3.45 4.12
CA SER A 42 6.47 3.93 3.87
C SER A 42 6.77 5.26 4.56
N ALA A 43 5.78 6.15 4.70
CA ALA A 43 5.93 7.36 5.50
C ALA A 43 6.12 7.04 6.99
N LEU A 44 5.32 6.14 7.56
CA LEU A 44 5.41 5.72 8.97
C LEU A 44 6.76 5.05 9.27
N GLU A 45 7.20 4.13 8.41
CA GLU A 45 8.50 3.47 8.53
C GLU A 45 9.66 4.47 8.51
N SER A 46 9.56 5.53 7.71
CA SER A 46 10.60 6.57 7.61
C SER A 46 10.86 7.33 8.92
N ILE A 47 9.87 7.35 9.83
CA ILE A 47 10.01 7.94 11.18
C ILE A 47 10.20 6.90 12.29
N GLY A 48 10.44 5.64 11.92
CA GLY A 48 10.69 4.53 12.84
C GLY A 48 9.44 3.92 13.48
N GLU A 49 8.25 4.23 12.97
CA GLU A 49 7.02 3.57 13.43
C GLU A 49 6.95 2.14 12.88
N SER A 50 6.44 1.21 13.70
CA SER A 50 6.23 -0.17 13.27
C SER A 50 4.93 -0.32 12.50
N VAL A 51 5.00 -0.86 11.29
CA VAL A 51 3.83 -1.19 10.47
C VAL A 51 3.50 -2.67 10.59
N GLN A 52 2.21 -2.99 10.64
CA GLN A 52 1.71 -4.37 10.64
C GLN A 52 1.01 -4.66 9.31
N VAL A 53 1.22 -5.87 8.79
CA VAL A 53 0.55 -6.36 7.58
C VAL A 53 -0.66 -7.20 7.99
N VAL A 54 -1.82 -6.88 7.44
CA VAL A 54 -3.05 -7.66 7.58
C VAL A 54 -3.37 -8.31 6.24
N MET A 55 -3.78 -9.58 6.25
CA MET A 55 -4.11 -10.29 5.01
C MET A 55 -5.33 -9.66 4.33
N GLY A 56 -5.11 -9.07 3.16
CA GLY A 56 -6.17 -8.57 2.28
C GLY A 56 -6.69 -9.66 1.34
N ARG A 57 -7.83 -9.41 0.71
CA ARG A 57 -8.26 -10.23 -0.42
C ARG A 57 -7.40 -9.87 -1.62
N SER A 58 -6.92 -10.89 -2.35
CA SER A 58 -6.12 -10.67 -3.57
C SER A 58 -6.90 -9.97 -4.69
N ASP A 59 -8.22 -9.96 -4.62
CA ASP A 59 -9.12 -9.30 -5.58
C ASP A 59 -9.39 -7.82 -5.25
N ASN A 60 -8.79 -7.28 -4.18
CA ASN A 60 -8.76 -5.83 -3.90
C ASN A 60 -7.70 -5.14 -4.79
N ILE A 61 -8.00 -5.07 -6.08
CA ILE A 61 -7.08 -4.57 -7.09
C ILE A 61 -7.09 -3.03 -7.17
N LYS A 62 -5.97 -2.46 -7.61
CA LYS A 62 -5.88 -1.06 -8.05
C LYS A 62 -6.08 -1.01 -9.56
N ILE A 63 -7.13 -0.35 -10.03
CA ILE A 63 -7.31 -0.05 -11.46
C ILE A 63 -6.23 0.96 -11.88
N THR A 64 -5.26 0.50 -12.67
CA THR A 64 -4.09 1.26 -13.12
C THR A 64 -4.03 1.33 -14.64
N TYR A 65 -4.43 0.25 -15.32
CA TYR A 65 -4.47 0.11 -16.77
C TYR A 65 -5.91 -0.04 -17.29
N PRO A 66 -6.16 0.24 -18.57
CA PRO A 66 -7.50 0.08 -19.15
C PRO A 66 -8.08 -1.33 -18.97
N ASP A 67 -7.24 -2.36 -19.10
CA ASP A 67 -7.65 -3.77 -18.98
C ASP A 67 -8.11 -4.15 -17.57
N ASP A 68 -7.70 -3.40 -16.53
CA ASP A 68 -8.12 -3.64 -15.14
C ASP A 68 -9.61 -3.40 -14.93
N LEU A 69 -10.27 -2.60 -15.80
CA LEU A 69 -11.70 -2.32 -15.70
C LEU A 69 -12.55 -3.57 -15.94
N GLU A 70 -12.19 -4.35 -16.96
CA GLU A 70 -12.91 -5.59 -17.27
C GLU A 70 -12.68 -6.62 -16.17
N LEU A 71 -11.46 -6.71 -15.64
CA LEU A 71 -11.16 -7.57 -14.50
C LEU A 71 -11.96 -7.16 -13.25
N ALA A 72 -12.00 -5.86 -12.92
CA ALA A 72 -12.78 -5.34 -11.80
C ALA A 72 -14.27 -5.67 -11.94
N ARG A 73 -14.82 -5.55 -13.15
CA ARG A 73 -16.21 -5.93 -13.46
C ARG A 73 -16.46 -7.41 -13.17
N LEU A 74 -15.58 -8.30 -13.60
CA LEU A 74 -15.68 -9.74 -13.34
C LEU A 74 -15.57 -10.07 -11.86
N ILE A 75 -14.63 -9.44 -11.15
CA ILE A 75 -14.47 -9.58 -9.69
C ILE A 75 -15.76 -9.22 -8.97
N LEU A 76 -16.33 -8.03 -9.25
CA LEU A 76 -17.57 -7.57 -8.61
C LEU A 76 -18.76 -8.48 -8.91
N GLN A 77 -18.85 -9.03 -10.13
CA GLN A 77 -19.89 -10.01 -10.47
C GLN A 77 -19.76 -11.32 -9.69
N SER A 78 -18.53 -11.77 -9.41
CA SER A 78 -18.27 -13.00 -8.65
C SER A 78 -18.47 -12.86 -7.13
N GLN A 79 -18.57 -11.62 -6.63
CA GLN A 79 -18.76 -11.31 -5.21
C GLN A 79 -20.24 -11.13 -4.82
N ASN A 80 -21.13 -11.01 -5.80
CA ASN A 80 -22.59 -11.02 -5.62
C ASN A 80 -23.13 -12.45 -5.52
#